data_AF-A0A1G0UQI6-F1
#
_entry.id   AF-A0A1G0UQI6-F1
#
_cell.length_a   1.000
_cell.length_b   1.000
_cell.length_c   1.000
_cell.angle_alpha   90.00
_cell.angle_beta   90.00
_cell.angle_gamma   90.00
#
_symmetry.space_group_name_H-M   'P 1'
#
loop_
_entity.id
_entity.type
_entity.pdbx_description
1 polymer ?
#
loop_
_entity_poly.entity_id
_entity_poly.type
_entity_poly.pdbx_seq_one_letter_code
_entity_poly.pdbx_strand_id
1 'polypeptide(L)' 'MKESLKAEIDRALSTLTEREAEVIKLYFGLNKDHSLTLEEIGERFNLTRERVRQIKEKAIRRLRHASRSKNLKTYLG' A
#
# COMPACT_ATOMS: atom_id res chain seq x y z
N MET A 1 16.95 16.59 -7.83
CA MET A 1 16.93 15.95 -6.50
C MET A 1 16.18 14.64 -6.64
N LYS A 2 16.83 13.49 -6.48
CA LYS A 2 16.09 12.21 -6.40
C LYS A 2 15.33 12.25 -5.09
N GLU A 3 14.02 12.44 -5.15
CA GLU A 3 13.20 12.27 -3.96
C GLU A 3 13.38 10.83 -3.46
N SER A 4 13.45 10.66 -2.14
CA SER A 4 13.61 9.33 -1.57
C SER A 4 12.47 8.43 -2.04
N LEU A 5 12.76 7.15 -2.33
CA LEU A 5 11.75 6.12 -2.63
C LEU A 5 10.58 6.16 -1.62
N LYS A 6 10.89 6.48 -0.37
CA LYS A 6 9.90 6.68 0.69
C LYS A 6 8.89 7.80 0.37
N ALA A 7 9.35 8.95 -0.11
CA ALA A 7 8.49 10.09 -0.46
C ALA A 7 7.61 9.80 -1.68
N GLU A 8 8.10 9.02 -2.64
CA GLU A 8 7.26 8.53 -3.75
C GLU A 8 6.21 7.53 -3.31
N ILE A 9 6.57 6.60 -2.43
CA ILE A 9 5.62 5.66 -1.83
C ILE A 9 4.55 6.43 -1.06
N ASP A 10 4.93 7.38 -0.21
CA ASP A 10 3.98 8.18 0.58
C ASP A 10 3.03 8.99 -0.32
N ARG A 11 3.53 9.58 -1.42
CA ARG A 11 2.68 10.25 -2.43
C ARG A 11 1.76 9.29 -3.16
N ALA A 12 2.22 8.09 -3.49
CA ALA A 12 1.37 7.10 -4.14
C ALA A 12 0.26 6.63 -3.18
N LEU A 13 0.61 6.41 -1.90
CA LEU A 13 -0.34 6.06 -0.84
C LEU A 13 -1.33 7.17 -0.53
N SER A 14 -0.95 8.44 -0.62
CA SER A 14 -1.87 9.58 -0.40
C SER A 14 -2.98 9.67 -1.45
N THR A 15 -2.86 8.94 -2.56
CA THR A 15 -3.89 8.86 -3.60
C THR A 15 -4.91 7.72 -3.39
N LEU A 16 -4.70 6.88 -2.39
CA LEU A 16 -5.62 5.84 -1.95
C LEU A 16 -6.56 6.38 -0.88
N THR A 17 -7.64 5.64 -0.57
CA THR A 17 -8.41 5.97 0.64
C THR A 17 -7.56 5.66 1.88
N GLU A 18 -7.85 6.32 3.00
CA GLU A 18 -7.15 6.11 4.27
C GLU A 18 -7.05 4.62 4.64
N ARG A 19 -8.18 3.90 4.51
CA ARG A 19 -8.25 2.44 4.78
C ARG A 19 -7.44 1.60 3.79
N GLU A 20 -7.39 1.97 2.52
CA GLU A 20 -6.57 1.29 1.51
C GLU A 20 -5.07 1.54 1.77
N ALA A 21 -4.70 2.78 2.07
CA ALA A 21 -3.33 3.16 2.39
C ALA A 21 -2.85 2.46 3.66
N GLU A 22 -3.67 2.37 4.69
CA GLU A 22 -3.32 1.74 5.96
C GLU A 22 -3.15 0.21 5.82
N VAL A 23 -4.05 -0.46 5.10
CA VAL A 23 -3.91 -1.89 4.78
C VAL A 23 -2.61 -2.15 4.00
N ILE A 24 -2.26 -1.31 3.03
CA ILE A 24 -1.01 -1.45 2.26
C ILE A 24 0.21 -1.18 3.16
N LYS A 25 0.17 -0.14 4.00
CA LYS A 25 1.27 0.17 4.95
C LYS A 25 1.52 -0.99 5.90
N LEU A 26 0.47 -1.55 6.50
CA LEU A 26 0.57 -2.67 7.43
C LEU A 26 1.05 -3.95 6.73
N TYR A 27 0.54 -4.23 5.53
CA TYR A 27 0.90 -5.43 4.80
C TYR A 27 2.35 -5.44 4.32
N PHE A 28 2.87 -4.28 3.86
CA PHE A 28 4.25 -4.17 3.39
C PHE A 28 5.23 -3.68 4.47
N GLY A 29 4.77 -3.44 5.71
CA GLY A 29 5.60 -2.88 6.78
C GLY A 29 6.11 -1.47 6.47
N LEU A 30 5.39 -0.68 5.67
CA LEU A 30 5.83 0.67 5.31
C LEU A 30 5.69 1.58 6.53
N ASN A 31 6.82 2.08 7.05
CA ASN A 31 6.95 2.83 8.30
C ASN A 31 6.89 2.01 9.61
N LYS A 32 6.96 0.67 9.55
CA LYS A 32 7.10 -0.19 10.73
C LYS A 32 8.18 -1.26 10.49
N ASP A 33 8.79 -1.78 11.55
CA ASP A 33 9.81 -2.83 11.44
C ASP A 33 9.25 -4.19 10.98
N HIS A 34 7.94 -4.39 10.97
CA HIS A 34 7.31 -5.66 10.59
C HIS A 34 6.07 -5.48 9.70
N SER A 35 5.93 -6.36 8.71
CA SER A 35 4.71 -6.59 7.94
C SER A 35 3.72 -7.41 8.75
N LEU A 36 2.42 -7.11 8.61
CA LEU A 36 1.34 -7.92 9.16
C LEU A 36 0.74 -8.84 8.10
N THR A 37 0.27 -10.00 8.55
CA THR A 37 -0.50 -10.94 7.74
C THR A 37 -1.91 -10.39 7.44
N LEU A 38 -2.58 -10.94 6.41
CA LEU A 38 -3.96 -10.55 6.08
C LEU A 38 -4.95 -10.86 7.22
N GLU A 39 -4.61 -11.82 8.07
CA GLU A 39 -5.42 -12.25 9.20
C GLU A 39 -5.30 -11.27 10.36
N GLU A 40 -4.08 -10.89 10.76
CA GLU A 40 -3.83 -9.85 11.76
C GLU A 40 -4.38 -8.48 11.35
N ILE A 41 -4.29 -8.14 10.06
CA ILE A 41 -4.92 -6.94 9.51
C ILE A 41 -6.45 -7.08 9.59
N GLY A 42 -6.99 -8.25 9.29
CA GLY A 42 -8.42 -8.56 9.41
C GLY A 42 -8.93 -8.32 10.82
N GLU A 43 -8.24 -8.87 11.82
CA GLU A 43 -8.56 -8.68 13.24
C GLU A 43 -8.56 -7.20 13.64
N ARG A 44 -7.53 -6.43 13.24
CA ARG A 44 -7.45 -4.99 13.54
C ARG A 44 -8.59 -4.17 12.93
N PHE A 45 -9.03 -4.50 11.72
CA PHE A 45 -10.09 -3.76 11.02
C PHE A 45 -11.49 -4.36 11.24
N ASN A 46 -11.61 -5.41 12.05
CA ASN A 46 -12.81 -6.22 12.21
C ASN A 46 -13.38 -6.67 10.85
N LEU A 47 -12.50 -7.17 9.99
CA LEU A 47 -12.78 -7.64 8.64
C LEU A 47 -12.33 -9.09 8.47
N THR A 48 -13.00 -9.81 7.57
CA THR A 48 -12.50 -11.13 7.15
C THR A 48 -11.20 -10.99 6.38
N ARG A 49 -10.35 -12.02 6.46
CA ARG A 49 -9.12 -12.15 5.65
C ARG A 49 -9.36 -11.88 4.17
N GLU A 50 -10.46 -12.40 3.64
CA GLU A 50 -10.84 -12.24 2.25
C GLU A 50 -11.19 -10.78 1.91
N ARG A 51 -11.85 -10.06 2.82
CA ARG A 51 -12.12 -8.64 2.63
C ARG A 51 -10.85 -7.80 2.61
N VAL A 52 -9.88 -8.11 3.47
CA VAL A 52 -8.56 -7.47 3.45
C VAL A 52 -7.83 -7.76 2.13
N ARG A 53 -7.88 -9.00 1.63
CA ARG A 53 -7.32 -9.37 0.31
C ARG A 53 -7.91 -8.51 -0.81
N GLN A 54 -9.23 -8.34 -0.83
CA GLN A 54 -9.91 -7.50 -1.83
C GLN A 54 -9.48 -6.03 -1.74
N ILE A 55 -9.38 -5.48 -0.53
CA ILE A 55 -8.92 -4.09 -0.33
C ILE A 55 -7.49 -3.93 -0.83
N LYS A 56 -6.60 -4.88 -0.50
CA LYS A 56 -5.21 -4.90 -0.99
C LYS A 56 -5.15 -4.91 -2.50
N GLU A 57 -5.87 -5.80 -3.18
CA GLU A 57 -5.86 -5.90 -4.64
C GLU A 57 -6.41 -4.63 -5.31
N LYS A 58 -7.47 -4.05 -4.74
CA LYS A 58 -8.04 -2.79 -5.21
C LYS A 58 -7.04 -1.64 -5.08
N ALA A 59 -6.35 -1.56 -3.95
CA ALA A 59 -5.30 -0.56 -3.72
C ALA A 59 -4.12 -0.75 -4.68
N ILE A 60 -3.61 -1.97 -4.86
CA ILE A 60 -2.55 -2.28 -5.82
C ILE A 60 -2.98 -1.92 -7.25
N ARG A 61 -4.22 -2.23 -7.64
CA ARG A 61 -4.74 -1.87 -8.96
C ARG A 61 -4.77 -0.35 -9.17
N ARG A 62 -5.13 0.42 -8.14
CA ARG A 62 -5.09 1.90 -8.16
C ARG A 62 -3.65 2.44 -8.25
N LEU A 63 -2.71 1.85 -7.51
CA LEU A 63 -1.29 2.22 -7.55
C LEU A 63 -0.63 1.88 -8.90
N ARG A 64 -1.03 0.78 -9.54
CA ARG A 64 -0.51 0.34 -10.84
C ARG A 64 -0.98 1.22 -12.01
N HIS A 65 -2.00 2.05 -11.84
CA HIS A 65 -2.51 2.92 -12.90
C HIS A 65 -1.39 3.83 -13.44
N ALA A 66 -1.28 3.94 -14.78
CA ALA A 66 -0.11 4.48 -15.48
C ALA A 66 0.28 5.91 -15.05
N SER A 67 -0.67 6.71 -14.60
CA SER A 67 -0.42 8.05 -14.07
C SER A 67 0.32 8.06 -12.73
N ARG A 68 0.20 7.00 -11.92
CA ARG A 68 0.79 6.88 -10.57
C ARG A 68 2.01 5.95 -10.52
N SER A 69 2.11 5.01 -11.46
CA SER A 69 3.23 4.05 -11.53
C SER A 69 4.43 4.55 -12.32
N LYS A 70 4.32 5.67 -13.07
CA LYS A 70 5.39 6.18 -13.94
C LYS A 70 6.67 6.52 -13.16
N ASN A 71 6.53 7.07 -11.94
CA ASN A 71 7.65 7.45 -11.09
C ASN A 71 8.20 6.25 -10.29
N LEU A 72 7.31 5.42 -9.72
CA LEU A 72 7.72 4.22 -8.98
C LEU A 72 8.47 3.20 -9.84
N LYS A 73 8.15 3.10 -11.15
CA LYS A 73 8.88 2.24 -12.09
C LYS A 73 10.35 2.65 -12.26
N THR A 74 10.69 3.92 -12.08
CA THR A 74 12.08 4.41 -12.17
C THR A 74 12.97 3.85 -11.06
N TYR A 75 12.39 3.33 -9.98
CA TYR A 75 13.10 2.70 -8.86
C TYR A 75 13.12 1.17 -8.95
N LEU A 76 12.46 0.56 -9.95
CA LEU A 76 12.37 -0.90 -10.08
C LEU A 76 13.50 -1.54 -10.92
N GLY A 77 14.40 -0.75 -11.51
CA GLY A 77 15.59 -1.25 -12.20
C GLY A 77 15.27 -2.07 -13.45
#